data_AF-A0A1V5W1D9-F1
#
_entry.id   AF-A0A1V5W1D9-F1
#
_cell.length_a   1.000
_cell.length_b   1.000
_cell.length_c   1.000
_cell.angle_alpha   90.00
_cell.angle_beta   90.00
_cell.angle_gamma   90.00
#
_symmetry.space_group_name_H-M   'P 1'
#
loop_
_entity.id
_entity.type
_entity.pdbx_description
1 polymer ?
#
loop_
_entity_poly.entity_id
_entity_poly.type
_entity_poly.pdbx_seq_one_letter_code
_entity_poly.pdbx_strand_id
1 'polypeptide(L)'
;MKFLFYIISIITLFSCKKLITYDSFSLEKTEYKGSSLRIDGYYYQKETNNEYCRLECYYSDGVLLHMGGQFTTFEEMDNYVNSVFIQKKVQTNDKESWGLFIIENNVIKTERYYPTDQFRKPLYIREGHVLNDSTFHISVSYRSNGTEWGTNDETYHFRKYSPKPDSTQTFL
;
A
#
# COMPACT_ATOMS: atom_id res chain seq x y z
N MET A 1 -17.28 -37.00 36.90
CA MET A 1 -18.12 -36.16 36.00
C MET A 1 -17.82 -34.65 36.06
N LYS A 2 -17.56 -34.04 37.24
CA LYS A 2 -17.22 -32.59 37.31
C LYS A 2 -15.90 -32.22 36.61
N PHE A 3 -14.90 -33.11 36.62
CA PHE A 3 -13.59 -32.86 35.99
C PHE A 3 -13.64 -32.80 34.45
N LEU A 4 -14.58 -33.51 33.81
CA LEU A 4 -14.77 -33.47 32.35
C LEU A 4 -15.34 -32.13 31.86
N PHE A 5 -16.17 -31.47 32.68
CA PHE A 5 -16.74 -30.16 32.36
C PHE A 5 -15.68 -29.06 32.32
N TYR A 6 -14.68 -29.12 33.22
CA TYR A 6 -13.57 -28.16 33.22
C TYR A 6 -12.67 -28.29 31.99
N ILE A 7 -12.46 -29.51 31.49
CA ILE A 7 -11.65 -29.75 30.27
C ILE A 7 -12.37 -29.21 29.02
N ILE A 8 -13.69 -29.37 28.92
CA ILE A 8 -14.48 -28.84 27.80
C ILE A 8 -14.53 -27.30 27.80
N SER A 9 -14.60 -26.66 28.97
CA SER A 9 -14.51 -25.18 29.07
C SER A 9 -13.12 -24.61 28.81
N ILE A 10 -12.05 -25.40 28.94
CA ILE A 10 -10.69 -24.96 28.60
C ILE A 10 -10.43 -25.08 27.08
N ILE A 11 -11.01 -26.07 26.40
CA ILE A 11 -10.82 -26.28 24.95
C ILE A 11 -11.50 -25.17 24.12
N THR A 12 -12.61 -24.58 24.60
CA THR A 12 -13.27 -23.46 23.91
C THR A 12 -12.50 -22.14 23.97
N LEU A 13 -11.54 -21.99 24.89
CA LEU A 13 -10.67 -20.81 24.98
C LEU A 13 -9.45 -20.89 24.06
N PHE A 14 -9.16 -22.04 23.45
CA PHE A 14 -8.01 -22.23 22.56
C PHE A 14 -8.31 -22.00 21.07
N SER A 15 -9.56 -21.71 20.69
CA SER A 15 -9.87 -21.27 19.34
C SER A 15 -9.63 -19.76 19.19
N CYS A 16 -8.39 -19.31 19.38
CA CYS A 16 -7.93 -18.00 18.95
C CYS A 16 -7.94 -17.94 17.40
N LYS A 17 -9.12 -17.79 16.81
CA LYS A 17 -9.19 -17.29 15.43
C LYS A 17 -8.67 -15.86 15.46
N LYS A 18 -7.73 -15.51 14.57
CA LYS A 18 -7.36 -14.11 14.33
C LYS A 18 -8.65 -13.33 14.11
N LEU A 19 -8.91 -12.32 14.95
CA LEU A 19 -10.10 -11.47 14.88
C LEU A 19 -10.17 -10.70 13.55
N ILE A 20 -9.02 -10.53 12.90
CA ILE A 20 -8.86 -9.86 11.62
C ILE A 20 -8.34 -10.86 10.59
N THR A 21 -9.05 -10.98 9.48
CA THR A 21 -8.66 -11.78 8.31
C THR A 21 -8.07 -10.88 7.23
N TYR A 22 -7.04 -11.35 6.53
CA TYR A 22 -6.41 -10.63 5.42
C TYR A 22 -6.61 -11.43 4.14
N ASP A 23 -7.08 -10.77 3.09
CA ASP A 23 -7.16 -11.40 1.78
C ASP A 23 -5.73 -11.68 1.25
N SER A 24 -5.61 -12.69 0.38
CA SER A 24 -4.34 -13.03 -0.27
C SER A 24 -4.13 -12.16 -1.49
N PHE A 25 -2.90 -11.69 -1.70
CA PHE A 25 -2.51 -10.93 -2.88
C PHE A 25 -2.80 -11.73 -4.15
N SER A 26 -3.35 -11.06 -5.14
CA SER A 26 -3.56 -11.60 -6.48
C SER A 26 -2.40 -11.24 -7.42
N LEU A 27 -1.70 -10.14 -7.14
CA LEU A 27 -0.42 -9.84 -7.74
C LEU A 27 0.67 -10.70 -7.11
N GLU A 28 1.57 -11.20 -7.94
CA GLU A 28 2.80 -11.85 -7.50
C GLU A 28 3.91 -10.81 -7.39
N LYS A 29 4.73 -10.92 -6.34
CA LYS A 29 5.89 -10.07 -6.16
C LYS A 29 6.86 -10.26 -7.33
N THR A 30 6.99 -9.24 -8.16
CA THR A 30 7.75 -9.29 -9.40
C THR A 30 8.79 -8.18 -9.43
N GLU A 31 10.04 -8.51 -9.74
CA GLU A 31 11.12 -7.54 -9.83
C GLU A 31 10.86 -6.51 -10.94
N TYR A 32 10.91 -5.23 -10.58
CA TYR A 32 10.84 -4.12 -11.51
C TYR A 32 12.22 -3.85 -12.14
N LYS A 33 12.39 -4.31 -13.37
CA LYS A 33 13.62 -4.15 -14.18
C LYS A 33 13.53 -3.02 -15.21
N GLY A 34 12.42 -2.30 -15.24
CA GLY A 34 12.14 -1.28 -16.25
C GLY A 34 12.76 0.08 -15.93
N SER A 35 12.62 0.99 -16.90
CA SER A 35 12.90 2.43 -16.74
C SER A 35 11.66 3.31 -16.96
N SER A 36 10.49 2.69 -17.11
CA SER A 36 9.21 3.38 -17.29
C SER A 36 8.76 4.18 -16.07
N LEU A 37 9.33 3.97 -14.90
CA LEU A 37 8.97 4.63 -13.64
C LEU A 37 10.23 4.87 -12.81
N ARG A 38 10.43 6.12 -12.37
CA ARG A 38 11.49 6.50 -11.42
C ARG A 38 11.22 5.88 -10.05
N ILE A 39 12.23 5.24 -9.44
CA ILE A 39 12.12 4.64 -8.09
C ILE A 39 13.11 5.24 -7.07
N ASP A 40 13.84 6.30 -7.45
CA ASP A 40 14.81 7.05 -6.63
C ASP A 40 14.15 8.21 -5.83
N GLY A 41 12.93 8.00 -5.36
CA GLY A 41 12.13 8.99 -4.65
C GLY A 41 10.76 8.45 -4.26
N TYR A 42 9.79 9.35 -4.12
CA TYR A 42 8.39 9.02 -3.86
C TYR A 42 7.45 9.72 -4.84
N TYR A 43 6.25 9.19 -4.99
CA TYR A 43 5.16 9.81 -5.75
C TYR A 43 4.15 10.43 -4.79
N TYR A 44 3.46 11.45 -5.27
CA TYR A 44 2.35 12.08 -4.58
C TYR A 44 1.21 12.32 -5.56
N GLN A 45 -0.03 12.23 -5.07
CA GLN A 45 -1.20 12.67 -5.80
C GLN A 45 -1.39 14.17 -5.57
N LYS A 46 -1.74 14.92 -6.63
CA LYS A 46 -2.15 16.33 -6.51
C LYS A 46 -3.67 16.43 -6.56
N GLU A 47 -4.27 16.97 -5.51
CA GLU A 47 -5.71 17.25 -5.43
C GLU A 47 -6.05 18.62 -6.03
N THR A 48 -7.34 18.82 -6.35
CA THR A 48 -7.84 20.04 -7.03
C THR A 48 -7.69 21.33 -6.21
N ASN A 49 -7.58 21.22 -4.89
CA ASN A 49 -7.41 22.33 -3.94
C ASN A 49 -5.92 22.70 -3.69
N ASN A 50 -5.00 22.26 -4.56
CA ASN A 50 -3.55 22.40 -4.41
C ASN A 50 -2.94 21.65 -3.22
N GLU A 51 -3.64 20.67 -2.67
CA GLU A 51 -3.08 19.77 -1.67
C GLU A 51 -2.35 18.59 -2.33
N TYR A 52 -1.30 18.14 -1.66
CA TYR A 52 -0.54 16.94 -2.01
C TYR A 52 -0.93 15.84 -1.05
N CYS A 53 -1.28 14.66 -1.56
CA CYS A 53 -1.73 13.56 -0.72
C CYS A 53 -1.19 12.22 -1.21
N ARG A 54 -1.44 11.18 -0.40
CA ARG A 54 -1.20 9.76 -0.75
C ARG A 54 0.21 9.50 -1.26
N LEU A 55 1.20 9.75 -0.41
CA LEU A 55 2.59 9.53 -0.78
C LEU A 55 2.88 8.03 -0.96
N GLU A 56 3.65 7.68 -1.98
CA GLU A 56 3.93 6.28 -2.34
C GLU A 56 5.39 6.07 -2.76
N CYS A 57 6.02 5.04 -2.23
CA CYS A 57 7.38 4.61 -2.57
C CYS A 57 7.35 3.27 -3.30
N TYR A 58 8.02 3.19 -4.45
CA TYR A 58 8.07 2.00 -5.31
C TYR A 58 9.47 1.41 -5.31
N TYR A 59 9.64 0.10 -5.11
CA TYR A 59 10.94 -0.54 -4.98
C TYR A 59 11.25 -1.49 -6.14
N SER A 60 12.54 -1.75 -6.39
CA SER A 60 12.98 -2.62 -7.49
C SER A 60 12.51 -4.06 -7.34
N ASP A 61 12.14 -4.51 -6.15
CA ASP A 61 11.63 -5.87 -5.90
C ASP A 61 10.09 -5.98 -6.06
N GLY A 62 9.43 -4.97 -6.62
CA GLY A 62 7.97 -4.98 -6.85
C GLY A 62 7.14 -4.60 -5.61
N VAL A 63 7.79 -4.17 -4.53
CA VAL A 63 7.10 -3.70 -3.32
C VAL A 63 6.69 -2.24 -3.47
N LEU A 64 5.51 -1.93 -2.95
CA LEU A 64 4.97 -0.59 -2.75
C LEU A 64 4.86 -0.30 -1.25
N LEU A 65 5.30 0.89 -0.83
CA LEU A 65 4.99 1.46 0.48
C LEU A 65 4.05 2.65 0.30
N HIS A 66 2.81 2.50 0.75
CA HIS A 66 1.85 3.58 0.88
C HIS A 66 2.07 4.32 2.20
N MET A 67 2.31 5.62 2.11
CA MET A 67 2.65 6.47 3.25
C MET A 67 1.51 7.42 3.65
N GLY A 68 0.47 7.54 2.82
CA GLY A 68 -0.67 8.41 3.09
C GLY A 68 -0.29 9.89 3.20
N GLY A 69 -0.99 10.61 4.07
CA GLY A 69 -0.75 12.02 4.36
C GLY A 69 -1.46 13.01 3.41
N GLN A 70 -1.55 14.26 3.87
CA GLN A 70 -2.15 15.41 3.18
C GLN A 70 -1.35 16.65 3.57
N PHE A 71 -0.88 17.41 2.58
CA PHE A 71 0.13 18.45 2.74
C PHE A 71 -0.15 19.61 1.78
N THR A 72 0.36 20.79 2.11
CA THR A 72 0.22 21.98 1.28
C THR A 72 1.55 22.41 0.66
N THR A 73 2.67 21.93 1.19
CA THR A 73 4.01 22.22 0.68
C THR A 73 4.86 20.97 0.48
N PHE A 74 5.87 21.12 -0.36
CA PHE A 74 6.91 20.12 -0.58
C PHE A 74 7.77 19.87 0.66
N GLU A 75 8.02 20.91 1.47
CA GLU A 75 8.76 20.80 2.71
C GLU A 75 8.00 19.97 3.75
N GLU A 76 6.68 20.15 3.86
CA GLU A 76 5.83 19.35 4.74
C GLU A 76 5.87 17.86 4.38
N MET A 77 5.79 17.52 3.09
CA MET A 77 5.91 16.13 2.63
C MET A 77 7.28 15.53 2.99
N ASP A 78 8.36 16.26 2.70
CA ASP A 78 9.72 15.80 2.99
C ASP A 78 9.94 15.59 4.49
N ASN A 79 9.45 16.52 5.32
CA ASN A 79 9.53 16.42 6.77
C ASN A 79 8.70 15.24 7.29
N TYR A 80 7.54 14.98 6.69
CA TYR A 80 6.71 13.83 7.02
C TYR A 80 7.40 12.50 6.68
N VAL A 81 7.91 12.35 5.46
CA VAL A 81 8.64 11.15 5.04
C VAL A 81 9.84 10.91 5.96
N ASN A 82 10.65 11.94 6.23
CA ASN A 82 11.79 11.83 7.13
C ASN A 82 11.37 11.44 8.55
N SER A 83 10.47 12.19 9.16
CA SER A 83 10.16 12.03 10.59
C SER A 83 9.37 10.75 10.87
N VAL A 84 8.44 10.35 9.99
CA VAL A 84 7.52 9.23 10.24
C VAL A 84 8.08 7.91 9.73
N PHE A 85 8.67 7.90 8.53
CA PHE A 85 9.07 6.65 7.85
C PHE A 85 10.55 6.33 8.00
N ILE A 86 11.41 7.35 8.07
CA ILE A 86 12.86 7.13 8.17
C ILE A 86 13.30 7.09 9.63
N GLN A 87 12.95 8.12 10.41
CA GLN A 87 13.39 8.23 11.80
C GLN A 87 12.58 7.34 12.74
N LYS A 88 11.24 7.41 12.66
CA LYS A 88 10.36 6.68 13.60
C LYS A 88 9.93 5.30 13.11
N LYS A 89 10.00 5.03 11.80
CA LYS A 89 9.56 3.75 11.20
C LYS A 89 8.15 3.32 11.63
N VAL A 90 7.23 4.27 11.86
CA VAL A 90 5.92 3.97 12.48
C VAL A 90 5.07 3.11 11.54
N GLN A 91 4.91 3.57 10.31
CA GLN A 91 4.02 2.95 9.33
C GLN A 91 4.68 1.81 8.56
N THR A 92 6.01 1.68 8.58
CA THR A 92 6.70 0.52 8.02
C THR A 92 6.42 -0.77 8.80
N ASN A 93 5.89 -0.67 10.03
CA ASN A 93 5.46 -1.84 10.83
C ASN A 93 3.99 -2.21 10.61
N ASP A 94 3.25 -1.46 9.78
CA ASP A 94 1.85 -1.73 9.48
C ASP A 94 1.71 -2.49 8.16
N LYS A 95 1.13 -3.69 8.21
CA LYS A 95 0.87 -4.51 7.03
C LYS A 95 0.02 -3.77 5.98
N GLU A 96 -0.86 -2.86 6.40
CA GLU A 96 -1.74 -2.11 5.50
C GLU A 96 -1.01 -1.00 4.72
N SER A 97 0.18 -0.60 5.18
CA SER A 97 1.04 0.35 4.46
C SER A 97 1.81 -0.31 3.31
N TRP A 98 1.89 -1.65 3.28
CA TRP A 98 2.63 -2.38 2.26
C TRP A 98 1.72 -2.95 1.19
N GLY A 99 2.23 -2.98 -0.03
CA GLY A 99 1.55 -3.55 -1.19
C GLY A 99 2.54 -4.02 -2.24
N LEU A 100 1.99 -4.47 -3.36
CA LEU A 100 2.73 -4.87 -4.54
C LEU A 100 2.41 -3.93 -5.69
N PHE A 101 3.35 -3.80 -6.62
CA PHE A 101 3.10 -3.16 -7.90
C PHE A 101 3.75 -3.93 -9.04
N ILE A 102 3.13 -3.82 -10.21
CA ILE A 102 3.68 -4.31 -11.48
C ILE A 102 3.49 -3.25 -12.56
N ILE A 103 4.35 -3.28 -13.57
CA ILE A 103 4.21 -2.47 -14.78
C ILE A 103 4.36 -3.37 -16.00
N GLU A 104 3.31 -3.45 -16.81
CA GLU A 104 3.27 -4.26 -18.03
C GLU A 104 2.66 -3.42 -19.16
N ASN A 105 3.35 -3.29 -20.30
CA ASN A 105 2.84 -2.55 -21.46
C ASN A 105 2.32 -1.13 -21.13
N ASN A 106 3.06 -0.37 -20.30
CA ASN A 106 2.68 0.95 -19.78
C ASN A 106 1.44 0.97 -18.88
N VAL A 107 0.89 -0.18 -18.50
CA VAL A 107 -0.14 -0.30 -17.47
C VAL A 107 0.55 -0.47 -16.13
N ILE A 108 0.22 0.39 -15.16
CA ILE A 108 0.63 0.22 -13.77
C ILE A 108 -0.53 -0.41 -13.00
N LYS A 109 -0.24 -1.44 -12.23
CA LYS A 109 -1.16 -1.99 -11.23
C LYS A 109 -0.50 -1.94 -9.86
N THR A 110 -1.26 -1.50 -8.87
CA THR A 110 -0.87 -1.59 -7.46
C THR A 110 -1.92 -2.39 -6.71
N GLU A 111 -1.51 -3.20 -5.74
CA GLU A 111 -2.42 -3.95 -4.87
C GLU A 111 -2.00 -3.75 -3.42
N ARG A 112 -2.96 -3.39 -2.55
CA ARG A 112 -2.73 -3.24 -1.12
C ARG A 112 -4.02 -3.42 -0.31
N TYR A 113 -3.88 -3.56 1.00
CA TYR A 113 -5.02 -3.59 1.91
C TYR A 113 -5.64 -2.21 2.06
N TYR A 114 -6.96 -2.19 2.17
CA TYR A 114 -7.70 -0.97 2.50
C TYR A 114 -8.45 -1.15 3.83
N PRO A 115 -8.51 -0.09 4.67
CA PRO A 115 -9.18 -0.13 5.96
C PRO A 115 -10.70 0.05 5.82
N THR A 116 -11.36 -0.75 4.98
CA THR A 116 -12.82 -0.63 4.74
C THR A 116 -13.68 -1.49 5.67
N ASP A 117 -13.11 -2.53 6.26
CA ASP A 117 -13.82 -3.48 7.13
C ASP A 117 -13.01 -3.73 8.42
N GLN A 118 -13.72 -3.81 9.55
CA GLN A 118 -13.17 -3.95 10.89
C GLN A 118 -12.62 -5.36 11.17
N PHE A 119 -13.16 -6.39 10.51
CA PHE A 119 -12.84 -7.80 10.74
C PHE A 119 -12.21 -8.49 9.53
N ARG A 120 -12.34 -7.88 8.34
CA ARG A 120 -11.66 -8.30 7.12
C ARG A 120 -10.87 -7.14 6.54
N LYS A 121 -9.65 -7.41 6.09
CA LYS A 121 -8.79 -6.48 5.37
C LYS A 121 -8.75 -6.92 3.93
N PRO A 122 -9.69 -6.40 3.12
CA PRO A 122 -9.75 -6.74 1.72
C PRO A 122 -8.68 -5.99 0.93
N LEU A 123 -8.27 -6.61 -0.17
CA LEU A 123 -7.34 -6.03 -1.12
C LEU A 123 -8.08 -5.28 -2.23
N TYR A 124 -7.50 -4.18 -2.65
CA TYR A 124 -7.88 -3.49 -3.87
C TYR A 124 -6.70 -3.42 -4.81
N ILE A 125 -6.99 -3.67 -6.07
CA ILE A 125 -6.14 -3.32 -7.19
C ILE A 125 -6.50 -1.90 -7.64
N ARG A 126 -5.49 -1.08 -7.89
CA ARG A 126 -5.61 0.19 -8.61
C ARG A 126 -4.84 0.06 -9.91
N GLU A 127 -5.51 0.37 -11.01
CA GLU A 127 -4.97 0.22 -12.36
C GLU A 127 -5.04 1.55 -13.11
N GLY A 128 -4.02 1.76 -13.92
CA GLY A 128 -3.88 2.96 -14.71
C GLY A 128 -2.73 2.88 -15.70
N HIS A 129 -2.31 4.04 -16.21
CA HIS A 129 -1.29 4.13 -17.25
C HIS A 129 -0.12 5.01 -16.82
N VAL A 130 1.08 4.54 -17.14
CA VAL A 130 2.32 5.32 -17.05
C VAL A 130 2.35 6.32 -18.21
N LEU A 131 2.41 7.61 -17.90
CA LEU A 131 2.45 8.67 -18.91
C LEU A 131 3.89 9.00 -19.32
N ASN A 132 4.80 8.95 -18.36
CA ASN A 132 6.25 9.05 -18.52
C ASN A 132 6.93 8.53 -17.24
N ASP A 133 8.26 8.57 -17.19
CA ASP A 133 9.06 8.09 -16.07
C ASP A 133 8.77 8.78 -14.72
N SER A 134 8.17 9.97 -14.75
CA SER A 134 7.88 10.79 -13.57
C SER A 134 6.39 10.95 -13.27
N THR A 135 5.50 10.38 -14.09
CA THR A 135 4.05 10.61 -13.98
C THR A 135 3.26 9.39 -14.43
N PHE A 136 2.27 8.99 -13.62
CA PHE A 136 1.28 8.00 -14.00
C PHE A 136 -0.12 8.45 -13.56
N HIS A 137 -1.14 7.85 -14.15
CA HIS A 137 -2.53 8.18 -13.90
C HIS A 137 -3.32 6.91 -13.59
N ILE A 138 -4.01 6.87 -12.45
CA ILE A 138 -4.88 5.78 -12.01
C ILE A 138 -6.32 6.12 -12.38
N SER A 139 -6.95 5.24 -13.16
CA SER A 139 -8.30 5.44 -13.69
C SER A 139 -9.34 4.51 -13.07
N VAL A 140 -8.92 3.37 -12.51
CA VAL A 140 -9.85 2.40 -11.92
C VAL A 140 -9.31 1.77 -10.65
N SER A 141 -10.22 1.40 -9.76
CA SER A 141 -9.94 0.58 -8.59
C SER A 141 -10.96 -0.55 -8.53
N TYR A 142 -10.50 -1.75 -8.16
CA TYR A 142 -11.39 -2.88 -8.00
C TYR A 142 -10.89 -3.88 -6.97
N ARG A 143 -11.78 -4.68 -6.41
CA ARG A 143 -11.41 -5.77 -5.50
C ARG A 143 -10.58 -6.82 -6.24
N SER A 144 -9.67 -7.52 -5.58
CA SER A 144 -8.88 -8.59 -6.21
C SER A 144 -9.71 -9.74 -6.79
N ASN A 145 -10.95 -9.92 -6.34
CA ASN A 145 -11.93 -10.87 -6.91
C ASN A 145 -12.81 -10.28 -8.05
N GLY A 146 -12.58 -9.02 -8.43
CA GLY A 146 -13.29 -8.30 -9.51
C GLY A 146 -14.68 -7.75 -9.17
N THR A 147 -15.16 -7.83 -7.92
CA THR A 147 -16.58 -7.60 -7.60
C THR A 147 -16.99 -6.15 -7.32
N GLU A 148 -16.06 -5.25 -7.05
CA GLU A 148 -16.35 -3.82 -6.87
C GLU A 148 -15.47 -3.03 -7.81
N TRP A 149 -16.03 -2.01 -8.45
CA TRP A 149 -15.33 -1.14 -9.40
C TRP A 149 -15.59 0.31 -9.03
N GLY A 150 -14.52 1.10 -8.93
CA GLY A 150 -14.55 2.55 -8.81
C GLY A 150 -13.79 3.18 -9.97
N THR A 151 -14.35 4.26 -10.52
CA THR A 151 -13.61 5.14 -11.43
C THR A 151 -12.83 6.15 -10.61
N ASN A 152 -11.56 6.33 -10.93
CA ASN A 152 -10.67 7.29 -10.29
C ASN A 152 -10.16 8.28 -11.35
N ASP A 153 -9.81 9.48 -10.91
CA ASP A 153 -9.09 10.47 -11.72
C ASP A 153 -7.92 10.96 -10.88
N GLU A 154 -6.90 10.11 -10.75
CA GLU A 154 -5.82 10.30 -9.78
C GLU A 154 -4.47 10.30 -10.50
N THR A 155 -3.90 11.50 -10.66
CA THR A 155 -2.58 11.67 -11.28
C THR A 155 -1.50 11.78 -10.22
N TYR A 156 -0.49 10.92 -10.35
CA TYR A 156 0.65 10.84 -9.46
C TYR A 156 1.89 11.45 -10.10
N HIS A 157 2.62 12.23 -9.32
CA HIS A 157 3.82 12.93 -9.75
C HIS A 157 5.01 12.52 -8.90
N PHE A 158 6.14 12.33 -9.57
CA PHE A 158 7.39 11.96 -8.93
C PHE A 158 8.05 13.16 -8.23
N ARG A 159 8.59 12.89 -7.04
CA ARG A 159 9.47 13.78 -6.30
C ARG A 159 10.77 13.06 -5.97
N LYS A 160 11.89 13.63 -6.43
CA LYS A 160 13.21 13.12 -6.08
C LYS A 160 13.44 13.34 -4.59
N TYR A 161 13.83 12.29 -3.88
CA TYR A 161 14.02 12.37 -2.44
C TYR A 161 15.04 11.35 -1.94
N SER A 162 15.87 11.75 -0.97
CA SER A 162 16.88 10.89 -0.35
C SER A 162 17.19 11.40 1.07
N PRO A 163 17.37 10.52 2.07
CA PRO A 163 17.24 9.07 1.97
C PRO A 163 15.79 8.63 1.74
N LYS A 164 15.61 7.48 1.09
CA LYS A 164 14.29 6.87 0.91
C LYS A 164 14.03 5.90 2.06
N PRO A 165 12.77 5.72 2.53
CA PRO A 165 12.43 4.66 3.47
C PRO A 165 12.94 3.30 2.97
N ASP A 166 13.40 2.46 3.89
CA ASP A 166 13.85 1.12 3.53
C ASP A 166 12.65 0.21 3.16
N SER A 167 12.86 -0.74 2.25
CA SER A 167 11.83 -1.71 1.85
C SER A 167 11.77 -2.95 2.75
N THR A 168 12.44 -2.93 3.91
CA THR A 168 12.56 -4.12 4.76
C THR A 168 11.23 -4.39 5.43
N GLN A 169 10.56 -5.46 5.02
CA GLN A 169 9.25 -5.86 5.51
C GLN A 169 9.15 -7.39 5.57
N THR A 170 8.26 -7.94 6.41
CA THR A 170 8.07 -9.38 6.62
C THR A 170 6.65 -9.88 6.32
N PHE A 171 5.83 -9.04 5.69
CA PHE A 171 4.40 -9.24 5.44
C PHE A 171 4.04 -9.79 4.06
N LEU A 172 4.86 -9.48 3.04
CA LEU A 172 4.70 -9.82 1.62
C LEU A 172 5.73 -10.85 1.19
#